data_AF-A0A5N5WEM6-F1
#
_entry.id   AF-A0A5N5WEM6-F1
#
_cell.length_a   1.000
_cell.length_b   1.000
_cell.length_c   1.000
_cell.angle_alpha   90.00
_cell.angle_beta   90.00
_cell.angle_gamma   90.00
#
_symmetry.space_group_name_H-M   'P 1'
#
loop_
_entity.id
_entity.type
_entity.pdbx_description
1 polymer ?
#
loop_
_entity_poly.entity_id
_entity_poly.type
_entity_poly.pdbx_seq_one_letter_code
_entity_poly.pdbx_strand_id
1 'polypeptide(L)'
;MPDTAINLPPRTAALLARIREQGGEWSTNNVRRAFEEMGFNAPQRVTARHDLEYLTRAGFLIRHEHTRPPRRFYTLNHAKGDA
;
A
#
# COMPACT_ATOMS: atom_id res chain seq x y z
N MET A 1 -8.97 20.75 13.87
CA MET A 1 -9.42 19.74 12.88
C MET A 1 -9.24 18.39 13.55
N PRO A 2 -10.28 17.56 13.74
CA PRO A 2 -10.07 16.28 14.39
C PRO A 2 -9.19 15.44 13.48
N ASP A 3 -8.05 15.02 14.00
CA ASP A 3 -7.20 13.99 13.42
C ASP A 3 -8.05 12.73 13.36
N THR A 4 -8.69 12.47 12.21
CA THR A 4 -9.41 11.23 11.98
C THR A 4 -8.39 10.12 12.04
N ALA A 5 -8.20 9.52 13.23
CA ALA A 5 -7.38 8.34 13.41
C ALA A 5 -7.81 7.33 12.36
N ILE A 6 -6.99 7.16 11.32
CA ILE A 6 -7.37 6.39 10.15
C ILE A 6 -7.49 4.94 10.62
N ASN A 7 -8.72 4.47 10.79
CA ASN A 7 -8.98 3.08 11.16
C ASN A 7 -8.70 2.19 9.94
N LEU A 8 -7.45 1.77 9.80
CA LEU A 8 -7.03 0.86 8.75
C LEU A 8 -7.60 -0.54 9.05
N PRO A 9 -8.23 -1.22 8.08
CA PRO A 9 -8.56 -2.63 8.22
C PRO A 9 -7.31 -3.44 8.61
N PRO A 10 -7.42 -4.52 9.41
CA PRO A 10 -6.25 -5.27 9.90
C PRO A 10 -5.29 -5.72 8.79
N ARG A 11 -5.85 -6.16 7.65
CA ARG A 11 -5.07 -6.52 6.45
C ARG A 11 -4.29 -5.34 5.88
N THR A 12 -4.92 -4.17 5.80
CA THR A 12 -4.33 -2.95 5.24
C THR A 12 -3.27 -2.37 6.17
N ALA A 13 -3.48 -2.47 7.49
CA ALA A 13 -2.47 -2.13 8.49
C ALA A 13 -1.24 -3.03 8.40
N ALA A 14 -1.44 -4.36 8.28
CA ALA A 14 -0.35 -5.31 8.07
C ALA A 14 0.42 -5.04 6.77
N LEU A 15 -0.29 -4.71 5.68
CA LEU A 15 0.34 -4.30 4.43
C LEU A 15 1.17 -3.03 4.62
N LEU A 16 0.65 -2.00 5.31
CA LEU A 16 1.38 -0.77 5.55
C LEU A 16 2.65 -1.01 6.39
N ALA A 17 2.57 -1.83 7.43
CA ALA A 17 3.73 -2.23 8.22
C ALA A 17 4.81 -2.89 7.34
N ARG A 18 4.39 -3.83 6.47
CA ARG A 18 5.30 -4.49 5.53
C ARG A 18 5.95 -3.52 4.53
N ILE A 19 5.17 -2.56 4.02
CA ILE A 19 5.68 -1.51 3.14
C ILE A 19 6.69 -0.62 3.86
N ARG A 20 6.46 -0.29 5.14
CA ARG A 20 7.38 0.49 5.96
C ARG A 20 8.69 -0.26 6.22
N GLU A 21 8.62 -1.56 6.52
CA GLU A 21 9.79 -2.41 6.76
C GLU A 21 10.68 -2.58 5.52
N GLN A 22 10.08 -2.92 4.38
CA GLN A 22 10.85 -3.19 3.15
C GLN A 22 11.17 -1.93 2.34
N GLY A 23 10.34 -0.90 2.46
CA GLY A 23 10.42 0.30 1.63
C GLY A 23 10.23 0.00 0.14
N GLY A 24 10.75 0.89 -0.70
CA GLY A 24 10.83 0.69 -2.15
C GLY A 24 9.49 0.83 -2.90
N GLU A 25 9.45 0.23 -4.09
CA GLU A 25 8.34 0.31 -5.01
C GLU A 25 7.36 -0.86 -4.86
N TRP A 26 6.09 -0.53 -4.68
CA TRP A 26 5.02 -1.49 -4.51
C TRP A 26 4.11 -1.49 -5.72
N SER A 27 4.00 -2.65 -6.38
CA SER A 27 2.99 -2.92 -7.40
C SER A 27 1.87 -3.78 -6.84
N THR A 28 0.74 -3.87 -7.54
CA THR A 28 -0.35 -4.79 -7.16
C THR A 28 0.12 -6.25 -7.07
N ASN A 29 1.09 -6.65 -7.88
CA ASN A 29 1.66 -8.01 -7.82
C ASN A 29 2.54 -8.18 -6.57
N ASN A 30 3.34 -7.18 -6.19
CA ASN A 30 4.13 -7.20 -4.95
C ASN A 30 3.22 -7.32 -3.74
N VAL A 31 2.12 -6.57 -3.71
CA VAL A 31 1.12 -6.63 -2.64
C VAL A 31 0.48 -8.01 -2.55
N ARG A 32 0.08 -8.60 -3.68
CA ARG A 32 -0.51 -9.95 -3.68
C ARG A 32 0.46 -10.99 -3.11
N ARG A 33 1.72 -10.94 -3.54
CA ARG A 33 2.78 -11.81 -3.01
C ARG A 33 3.01 -11.58 -1.52
N ALA A 34 3.06 -10.32 -1.07
CA ALA A 34 3.21 -10.01 0.34
C ALA A 34 2.03 -10.54 1.17
N PHE A 35 0.80 -10.50 0.65
CA PHE A 35 -0.35 -11.10 1.31
C PHE A 35 -0.22 -12.62 1.43
N GLU A 36 0.20 -13.31 0.38
CA GLU A 36 0.49 -14.75 0.41
C GLU A 36 1.58 -15.08 1.46
N GLU A 37 2.66 -14.30 1.51
CA GLU A 37 3.74 -14.46 2.50
C GLU A 37 3.29 -14.19 3.94
N MET A 38 2.34 -13.27 4.14
CA MET A 38 1.73 -12.97 5.44
C MET A 38 0.62 -13.95 5.85
N GLY A 39 0.32 -14.96 5.03
CA GLY A 39 -0.74 -15.95 5.29
C GLY A 39 -2.16 -15.45 5.03
N PHE A 40 -2.31 -14.27 4.40
CA PHE A 40 -3.62 -13.84 3.90
C PHE A 40 -3.96 -14.61 2.63
N ASN A 41 -5.19 -15.12 2.56
CA ASN A 41 -5.64 -15.89 1.41
C ASN A 41 -5.57 -15.01 0.14
N ALA A 42 -4.73 -15.41 -0.84
CA ALA A 42 -4.28 -14.64 -2.00
C ALA A 42 -5.36 -13.69 -2.55
N PRO A 43 -5.38 -12.42 -2.10
CA PRO A 43 -6.51 -11.55 -2.39
C PRO A 43 -6.52 -11.22 -3.88
N GLN A 44 -7.72 -11.15 -4.45
CA GLN A 44 -7.89 -10.83 -5.87
C GLN A 44 -7.13 -9.54 -6.22
N ARG A 45 -6.66 -9.43 -7.48
CA ARG A 45 -5.93 -8.23 -7.94
C ARG A 45 -6.68 -6.93 -7.66
N VAL A 46 -8.02 -6.97 -7.73
CA VAL A 46 -8.90 -5.85 -7.39
C VAL A 46 -8.76 -5.46 -5.92
N THR A 47 -8.76 -6.43 -5.01
CA THR A 47 -8.59 -6.19 -3.57
C THR A 47 -7.23 -5.55 -3.26
N ALA A 48 -6.14 -6.11 -3.79
CA ALA A 48 -4.80 -5.54 -3.61
C ALA A 48 -4.70 -4.12 -4.17
N ARG A 49 -5.37 -3.84 -5.28
CA ARG A 49 -5.45 -2.49 -5.85
C ARG A 49 -6.26 -1.54 -4.95
N HIS A 50 -7.41 -1.96 -4.44
CA HIS A 50 -8.23 -1.16 -3.54
C HIS A 50 -7.48 -0.81 -2.25
N ASP A 51 -6.71 -1.75 -1.68
CA ASP A 51 -5.90 -1.48 -0.47
C ASP A 51 -4.82 -0.43 -0.75
N LEU A 52 -4.13 -0.50 -1.89
CA LEU A 52 -3.15 0.50 -2.30
C LEU A 52 -3.80 1.88 -2.53
N GLU A 53 -4.96 1.92 -3.18
CA GLU A 53 -5.71 3.16 -3.40
C GLU A 53 -6.21 3.75 -2.09
N TYR A 54 -6.65 2.92 -1.14
CA TYR A 54 -7.05 3.35 0.19
C TYR A 54 -5.89 3.95 0.97
N LEU A 55 -4.72 3.29 0.99
CA LEU A 55 -3.51 3.83 1.62
C LEU A 55 -3.01 5.11 0.95
N THR A 56 -3.19 5.24 -0.37
CA THR A 56 -2.87 6.47 -1.11
C THR A 56 -3.81 7.62 -0.72
N ARG A 57 -5.13 7.37 -0.66
CA ARG A 57 -6.13 8.36 -0.23
C ARG A 57 -5.94 8.76 1.23
N ALA A 58 -5.53 7.82 2.07
CA ALA A 58 -5.14 8.07 3.45
C ALA A 58 -3.81 8.85 3.58
N GLY A 59 -3.09 9.07 2.48
CA GLY A 59 -1.83 9.82 2.44
C GLY A 59 -0.59 9.04 2.89
N PHE A 60 -0.70 7.73 3.12
CA PHE A 60 0.44 6.89 3.51
C PHE A 60 1.31 6.49 2.32
N LEU A 61 0.74 6.42 1.12
CA LEU A 61 1.45 6.08 -0.11
C LEU A 61 1.33 7.19 -1.14
N ILE A 62 2.34 7.29 -2.00
CA ILE A 62 2.34 8.13 -3.19
C ILE A 62 2.23 7.20 -4.39
N ARG A 63 1.25 7.46 -5.27
CA ARG A 63 1.09 6.74 -6.52
C ARG A 63 1.94 7.39 -7.61
N HIS A 64 2.78 6.59 -8.24
CA HIS A 64 3.58 6.97 -9.39
C HIS A 64 3.08 6.26 -10.64
N GLU A 65 3.10 6.97 -11.76
CA GLU A 65 2.75 6.45 -13.08
C GLU A 65 3.85 6.84 -14.04
N HIS A 66 4.54 5.84 -14.59
CA HIS A 66 5.47 6.03 -15.70
C HIS A 66 4.71 5.82 -17.00
N THR A 67 4.96 6.69 -17.97
CA THR A 67 4.34 6.62 -19.29
C THR A 67 5.16 5.82 -20.29
N ARG A 68 6.47 5.62 -20.06
CA ARG A 68 7.37 4.82 -20.92
C ARG A 68 8.47 4.10 -20.09
N PRO A 69 8.40 2.77 -19.92
CA PRO A 69 7.25 1.90 -20.18
C PRO A 69 6.06 2.22 -19.26
N PRO A 70 4.81 1.93 -19.68
CA PRO A 70 3.64 2.16 -18.84
C PRO A 70 3.69 1.27 -17.59
N ARG A 71 3.97 1.86 -16.43
CA ARG A 71 4.04 1.17 -15.15
C ARG A 71 3.45 2.03 -14.05
N ARG A 72 2.58 1.43 -13.22
CA ARG A 72 2.08 2.05 -12.00
C ARG A 72 2.72 1.37 -10.79
N PHE A 73 3.26 2.17 -9.88
CA PHE A 73 3.82 1.70 -8.62
C PHE A 73 3.53 2.72 -7.52
N TYR A 74 3.70 2.29 -6.27
CA TYR A 74 3.42 3.08 -5.09
C TYR A 74 4.67 3.10 -4.20
N THR A 75 4.99 4.23 -3.61
CA THR A 75 6.08 4.34 -2.64
C THR A 75 5.53 4.85 -1.32
N LEU A 76 6.24 4.57 -0.22
CA LEU A 76 5.91 5.14 1.07
C LEU A 76 5.98 6.67 1.01
N ASN A 77 4.97 7.34 1.57
CA ASN A 77 5.04 8.76 1.81
C ASN A 77 5.84 9.01 3.09
N HIS A 78 7.13 9.32 2.96
CA HIS A 78 8.00 9.57 4.12
C HIS A 78 7.52 10.72 5.00
N ALA A 79 6.80 11.70 4.45
CA ALA A 79 6.21 12.79 5.25
C ALA A 79 5.13 12.30 6.26
N LYS A 80 4.55 11.13 6.03
CA LYS A 80 3.57 10.47 6.91
C LYS A 80 4.08 9.13 7.51
N GLY A 81 5.29 8.73 7.13
CA GLY A 81 5.90 7.46 7.56
C GLY A 81 6.49 7.51 8.96
N ASP A 82 7.00 8.68 9.35
CA ASP A 82 7.72 8.96 10.61
C ASP A 82 6.85 9.47 11.77
N ALA A 83 5.52 9.49 11.60
CA ALA A 83 4.56 9.93 12.63
C ALA A 83 3.93 8.74 13.37
#